data_AF-A9KMX9-F1
#
_entry.id   AF-A9KMX9-F1
#
_cell.length_a   1.000
_cell.length_b   1.000
_cell.length_c   1.000
_cell.angle_alpha   90.00
_cell.angle_beta   90.00
_cell.angle_gamma   90.00
#
_symmetry.space_group_name_H-M   'P 1'
#
loop_
_entity.id
_entity.type
_entity.pdbx_description
1 polymer ?
#
loop_
_entity_poly.entity_id
_entity_poly.type
_entity_poly.pdbx_seq_one_letter_code
_entity_poly.pdbx_strand_id
1 'polypeptide(L)'
;MEEIKSQYFEIIENKKKQCTSEYENLKKDDRKDEADLVKIKENIYEIFEVLFKTHVNQLEKLSIPDEEKLHRLKEEYTKRFETIPKSWIARLELAQKHNDVANIVIEELKLQVVKDLKEQFLALY
;
A
#
# COMPACT_ATOMS: atom_id res chain seq x y z
N MET A 1 -7.81 2.36 -19.24
CA MET A 1 -7.97 1.95 -17.82
C MET A 1 -7.51 0.52 -17.60
N GLU A 2 -7.94 -0.45 -18.43
CA GLU A 2 -7.64 -1.88 -18.23
C GLU A 2 -6.12 -2.17 -18.13
N GLU A 3 -5.31 -1.49 -18.93
CA GLU A 3 -3.84 -1.62 -18.86
C GLU A 3 -3.28 -1.18 -17.50
N ILE A 4 -3.59 0.04 -17.03
CA ILE A 4 -3.14 0.52 -15.71
C ILE A 4 -3.62 -0.40 -14.59
N LYS A 5 -4.88 -0.85 -14.68
CA LYS A 5 -5.45 -1.80 -13.71
C LYS A 5 -4.64 -3.09 -13.65
N SER A 6 -4.34 -3.69 -14.80
CA SER A 6 -3.55 -4.92 -14.89
C SER A 6 -2.13 -4.72 -14.34
N GLN A 7 -1.44 -3.67 -14.78
CA GLN A 7 -0.06 -3.37 -14.35
C GLN A 7 0.01 -3.11 -12.84
N TYR A 8 -0.94 -2.37 -12.29
CA TYR A 8 -0.95 -2.08 -10.85
C TYR A 8 -1.28 -3.32 -9.99
N PHE A 9 -2.20 -4.18 -10.44
CA PHE A 9 -2.45 -5.45 -9.76
C PHE A 9 -1.23 -6.36 -9.79
N GLU A 10 -0.53 -6.44 -10.92
CA GLU A 10 0.72 -7.21 -11.04
C GLU A 10 1.80 -6.69 -10.09
N ILE A 11 1.97 -5.37 -9.98
CA ILE A 11 2.88 -4.75 -9.01
C ILE A 11 2.54 -5.20 -7.58
N ILE A 12 1.27 -5.07 -7.18
CA ILE A 12 0.83 -5.46 -5.83
C ILE A 12 1.05 -6.95 -5.59
N GLU A 13 0.67 -7.80 -6.54
CA GLU A 13 0.81 -9.26 -6.42
C GLU A 13 2.29 -9.66 -6.27
N ASN A 14 3.18 -9.06 -7.07
CA ASN A 14 4.61 -9.29 -6.97
C ASN A 14 5.18 -8.84 -5.62
N LYS A 15 4.74 -7.70 -5.09
CA LYS A 15 5.13 -7.22 -3.75
C LYS A 15 4.66 -8.17 -2.65
N LYS A 16 3.43 -8.69 -2.74
CA LYS A 16 2.92 -9.70 -1.78
C LYS A 16 3.71 -10.99 -1.85
N LYS A 17 4.01 -11.51 -3.05
CA LYS A 17 4.85 -12.72 -3.23
C LYS A 17 6.25 -12.53 -2.63
N GLN A 18 6.86 -11.36 -2.83
CA GLN A 18 8.14 -11.02 -2.22
C GLN A 18 8.05 -11.07 -0.68
N CYS A 19 7.00 -10.47 -0.08
CA CYS A 19 6.78 -10.54 1.36
C CYS A 19 6.59 -11.98 1.85
N THR A 20 5.80 -12.81 1.16
CA THR A 20 5.59 -14.22 1.54
C THR A 20 6.93 -14.97 1.53
N SER A 21 7.75 -14.80 0.49
CA SER A 21 9.06 -15.45 0.40
C SER A 21 10.02 -14.95 1.49
N GLU A 22 10.04 -13.65 1.76
CA GLU A 22 10.90 -13.04 2.79
C GLU A 22 10.50 -13.52 4.19
N TYR A 23 9.20 -13.57 4.48
CA TYR A 23 8.64 -14.08 5.74
C TYR A 23 9.05 -15.53 6.01
N GLU A 24 8.90 -16.42 5.03
CA GLU A 24 9.26 -17.83 5.19
C GLU A 24 10.77 -18.03 5.41
N ASN A 25 11.61 -17.18 4.84
CA ASN A 25 13.05 -17.22 5.08
C ASN A 25 13.39 -16.74 6.51
N LEU A 26 12.83 -15.60 6.93
CA LEU A 26 13.04 -15.07 8.28
C LEU A 26 12.54 -16.03 9.37
N LYS A 27 11.44 -16.74 9.11
CA LYS A 27 10.90 -17.76 10.00
C LYS A 27 11.83 -18.97 10.14
N LYS A 28 12.52 -19.39 9.07
CA LYS A 28 13.52 -20.46 9.13
C LYS A 28 14.74 -20.08 9.96
N ASP A 29 15.07 -18.79 9.96
CA ASP A 29 16.20 -18.22 10.70
C ASP A 29 15.83 -17.79 12.13
N ASP A 30 14.61 -18.07 12.61
CA ASP A 30 14.07 -17.67 13.92
C ASP A 30 14.06 -16.13 14.17
N ARG A 31 14.00 -15.34 13.08
CA ARG A 31 14.00 -13.87 13.09
C ARG A 31 12.58 -13.30 13.17
N LYS A 32 11.90 -13.60 14.28
CA LYS A 32 10.46 -13.31 14.44
C LYS A 32 10.10 -11.82 14.28
N ASP A 33 10.82 -10.91 14.93
CA ASP A 33 10.48 -9.48 14.90
C ASP A 33 10.53 -8.92 13.47
N GLU A 34 11.50 -9.37 12.68
CA GLU A 34 11.62 -8.99 11.27
C GLU A 34 10.51 -9.60 10.42
N ALA A 35 10.16 -10.86 10.68
CA ALA A 35 9.05 -11.54 10.01
C ALA A 35 7.72 -10.79 10.25
N ASP A 36 7.51 -10.29 11.47
CA ASP A 36 6.34 -9.48 11.81
C ASP A 36 6.32 -8.15 11.04
N LEU A 37 7.47 -7.49 10.86
CA LEU A 37 7.59 -6.29 10.01
C LEU A 37 7.25 -6.59 8.54
N VAL A 38 7.71 -7.72 8.00
CA VAL A 38 7.36 -8.14 6.64
C VAL A 38 5.86 -8.38 6.50
N LYS A 39 5.22 -8.98 7.52
CA LYS A 39 3.77 -9.17 7.52
C LYS A 39 3.01 -7.85 7.54
N ILE A 40 3.53 -6.83 8.23
CA ILE A 40 2.97 -5.47 8.17
C ILE A 40 3.04 -4.91 6.75
N LYS A 41 4.15 -5.09 6.01
CA LYS A 41 4.24 -4.67 4.60
C LYS A 41 3.16 -5.34 3.75
N GLU A 42 3.01 -6.67 3.88
CA GLU A 42 2.03 -7.46 3.14
C GLU A 42 0.59 -6.96 3.39
N ASN A 43 0.23 -6.72 4.65
CA ASN A 43 -1.09 -6.20 5.03
C ASN A 43 -1.39 -4.83 4.39
N ILE A 44 -0.38 -3.96 4.24
CA ILE A 44 -0.56 -2.68 3.55
C ILE A 44 -0.87 -2.90 2.07
N TYR A 45 -0.14 -3.80 1.41
CA TYR A 45 -0.41 -4.12 0.00
C TYR A 45 -1.84 -4.66 -0.17
N GLU A 46 -2.32 -5.52 0.73
CA GLU A 46 -3.70 -6.02 0.72
C GLU A 46 -4.75 -4.92 0.90
N ILE A 47 -4.52 -3.98 1.84
CA ILE A 47 -5.41 -2.83 2.02
C ILE A 47 -5.52 -2.02 0.73
N PHE A 48 -4.38 -1.71 0.11
CA PHE A 48 -4.35 -0.91 -1.11
C PHE A 48 -4.91 -1.66 -2.33
N GLU A 49 -4.74 -2.98 -2.39
CA GLU A 49 -5.34 -3.88 -3.39
C GLU A 49 -6.87 -3.80 -3.35
N VAL A 50 -7.46 -3.97 -2.15
CA VAL A 50 -8.91 -3.93 -1.94
C VAL A 50 -9.47 -2.56 -2.26
N LEU A 51 -8.78 -1.49 -1.83
CA LEU A 51 -9.18 -0.11 -2.14
C LEU A 51 -9.16 0.14 -3.65
N PHE A 52 -8.11 -0.27 -4.34
CA PHE A 52 -7.97 -0.09 -5.78
C PHE A 52 -9.05 -0.86 -6.54
N LYS A 53 -9.22 -2.15 -6.21
CA LYS A 53 -10.25 -3.00 -6.82
C LYS A 53 -11.65 -2.43 -6.65
N THR A 54 -11.97 -1.97 -5.44
CA THR A 54 -13.26 -1.31 -5.15
C THR A 54 -13.45 -0.08 -6.02
N HIS A 55 -12.41 0.75 -6.13
CA HIS A 55 -12.45 2.00 -6.89
C HIS A 55 -12.64 1.76 -8.40
N VAL A 56 -11.85 0.86 -8.98
CA VAL A 56 -11.96 0.46 -10.39
C VAL A 56 -13.35 -0.10 -10.68
N ASN A 57 -13.85 -1.01 -9.85
CA ASN A 57 -15.19 -1.59 -10.03
C ASN A 57 -16.31 -0.54 -9.95
N GLN A 58 -16.12 0.56 -9.20
CA GLN A 58 -17.09 1.66 -9.16
C GLN A 58 -17.04 2.48 -10.45
N LEU A 59 -15.85 2.81 -10.96
CA LEU A 59 -15.68 3.57 -12.19
C LEU A 59 -16.14 2.79 -13.44
N GLU A 60 -15.92 1.47 -13.48
CA GLU A 60 -16.37 0.61 -14.57
C GLU A 60 -17.91 0.59 -14.72
N LYS A 61 -18.65 0.81 -13.63
CA LYS A 61 -20.12 0.88 -13.63
C LYS A 61 -20.66 2.21 -14.15
N LEU A 62 -19.82 3.23 -14.32
CA LEU A 62 -20.24 4.54 -14.80
C LEU A 62 -20.29 4.55 -16.33
N SER A 63 -21.39 5.07 -16.88
CA SER A 63 -21.55 5.33 -18.31
C SER A 63 -20.87 6.65 -18.71
N ILE A 64 -19.56 6.74 -18.51
CA ILE A 64 -18.70 7.88 -18.90
C ILE A 64 -17.53 7.41 -19.79
N PRO A 65 -16.90 8.31 -20.57
CA PRO A 65 -15.75 7.95 -21.41
C PRO A 65 -14.58 7.38 -20.60
N ASP A 66 -13.82 6.46 -21.19
CA ASP A 66 -12.70 5.81 -20.49
C ASP A 66 -11.57 6.77 -20.09
N GLU A 67 -11.37 7.84 -20.86
CA GLU A 67 -10.44 8.93 -20.51
C GLU A 67 -10.86 9.64 -19.22
N GLU A 68 -12.16 9.90 -19.05
CA GLU A 68 -12.69 10.50 -17.83
C GLU A 68 -12.56 9.55 -16.64
N LYS A 69 -12.83 8.25 -16.84
CA LYS A 69 -12.61 7.25 -15.78
C LYS A 69 -11.13 7.17 -15.37
N LEU A 70 -10.22 7.25 -16.34
CA LEU A 70 -8.78 7.20 -16.12
C LEU A 70 -8.30 8.40 -15.30
N HIS A 71 -8.80 9.59 -15.64
CA HIS A 71 -8.53 10.83 -14.91
C HIS A 71 -9.04 10.73 -13.46
N ARG A 72 -10.30 10.32 -13.27
CA ARG A 72 -10.88 10.12 -11.92
C ARG A 72 -10.12 9.08 -11.11
N LEU A 73 -9.74 7.95 -11.71
CA LEU A 73 -8.93 6.94 -11.04
C LEU A 73 -7.62 7.55 -10.51
N LYS A 74 -6.90 8.31 -11.35
CA LYS A 74 -5.65 8.96 -10.95
C LYS A 74 -5.90 9.91 -9.77
N GLU A 75 -6.84 10.83 -9.90
CA GLU A 75 -7.07 11.85 -8.87
C GLU A 75 -7.59 11.27 -7.56
N GLU A 76 -8.62 10.42 -7.63
CA GLU A 76 -9.33 9.93 -6.46
C GLU A 76 -8.56 8.83 -5.73
N TYR A 77 -7.90 7.93 -6.46
CA TYR A 77 -7.06 6.90 -5.82
C TYR A 77 -5.79 7.51 -5.23
N THR A 78 -5.19 8.54 -5.85
CA THR A 78 -4.03 9.24 -5.27
C THR A 78 -4.34 9.81 -3.88
N LYS A 79 -5.56 10.30 -3.65
CA LYS A 79 -6.00 10.79 -2.32
C LYS A 79 -6.00 9.71 -1.24
N ARG A 80 -6.04 8.42 -1.59
CA ARG A 80 -5.96 7.31 -0.62
C ARG A 80 -4.58 7.21 0.02
N PHE A 81 -3.52 7.50 -0.74
CA PHE A 81 -2.15 7.58 -0.21
C PHE A 81 -1.94 8.73 0.77
N GLU A 82 -2.87 9.69 0.85
CA GLU A 82 -2.82 10.79 1.82
C GLU A 82 -3.76 10.56 3.00
N THR A 83 -4.91 9.95 2.76
CA THR A 83 -5.96 9.80 3.77
C THR A 83 -5.71 8.60 4.70
N ILE A 84 -5.23 7.48 4.17
CA ILE A 84 -4.94 6.29 4.99
C ILE A 84 -3.79 6.57 5.98
N PRO A 85 -2.65 7.18 5.58
CA PRO A 85 -1.53 7.42 6.49
C PRO A 85 -1.78 8.45 7.60
N LYS A 86 -2.85 9.27 7.56
CA LYS A 86 -3.07 10.32 8.57
C LYS A 86 -3.03 9.79 10.00
N SER A 87 -3.67 8.64 10.23
CA SER A 87 -3.69 8.00 11.55
C SER A 87 -2.32 7.46 11.97
N TRP A 88 -1.51 7.02 11.02
CA TRP A 88 -0.16 6.49 11.27
C TRP A 88 0.83 7.60 11.58
N ILE A 89 0.72 8.75 10.91
CA ILE A 89 1.49 9.96 11.21
C ILE A 89 1.23 10.40 12.65
N ALA A 90 -0.05 10.49 13.05
CA ALA A 90 -0.39 10.86 14.42
C ALA A 90 0.14 9.86 15.46
N ARG A 91 0.15 8.55 15.13
CA ARG A 91 0.72 7.50 16.00
C ARG A 91 2.24 7.58 16.07
N LEU A 92 2.92 7.89 14.97
CA LEU A 92 4.36 8.11 14.92
C LEU A 92 4.76 9.28 15.81
N GLU A 93 4.08 10.42 15.70
CA GLU A 93 4.33 11.59 16.55
C GLU A 93 4.15 11.27 18.05
N LEU A 94 3.12 10.49 18.38
CA LEU A 94 2.89 10.04 19.75
C LEU A 94 4.00 9.09 20.24
N ALA A 95 4.39 8.12 19.41
CA ALA A 95 5.46 7.18 19.73
C ALA A 95 6.81 7.89 19.94
N GLN A 96 7.13 8.89 19.11
CA GLN A 96 8.30 9.75 19.26
C GLN A 96 8.30 10.52 20.59
N LYS A 97 7.16 11.09 20.99
CA LYS A 97 7.02 11.79 22.29
C LYS A 97 7.30 10.87 23.49
N HIS A 98 6.99 9.58 23.37
CA HIS A 98 7.17 8.60 24.44
C HIS A 98 8.44 7.75 24.30
N ASN A 99 9.27 7.99 23.28
CA ASN A 99 10.41 7.14 22.93
C ASN A 99 10.05 5.65 22.77
N ASP A 100 8.86 5.37 22.23
CA ASP A 100 8.39 4.02 21.93
C ASP A 100 9.02 3.55 20.60
N VAL A 101 10.25 3.03 20.69
CA VAL A 101 11.05 2.64 19.54
C VAL A 101 10.34 1.61 18.65
N ALA A 102 9.63 0.66 19.24
CA ALA A 102 8.93 -0.38 18.47
C ALA A 102 7.83 0.24 17.59
N ASN A 103 7.00 1.13 18.16
CA ASN A 103 5.97 1.80 17.39
C ASN A 103 6.55 2.82 16.38
N ILE A 104 7.66 3.47 16.68
CA ILE A 104 8.36 4.35 15.72
C ILE A 104 8.72 3.54 14.46
N VAL A 105 9.42 2.42 14.62
CA VAL A 105 9.84 1.55 13.51
C VAL A 105 8.63 1.06 12.69
N ILE A 106 7.55 0.65 13.37
CA ILE A 106 6.34 0.16 12.71
C ILE A 106 5.66 1.26 11.89
N GLU A 107 5.47 2.45 12.45
CA GLU A 107 4.76 3.52 11.75
C GLU A 107 5.62 4.10 10.62
N GLU A 108 6.93 4.25 10.80
CA GLU A 108 7.87 4.64 9.73
C GLU A 108 7.85 3.64 8.57
N LEU A 109 7.87 2.33 8.88
CA LEU A 109 7.76 1.28 7.87
C LEU A 109 6.46 1.42 7.06
N LYS A 110 5.32 1.62 7.73
CA LYS A 110 4.04 1.76 7.04
C LYS A 110 4.03 2.96 6.08
N LEU A 111 4.58 4.09 6.53
CA LEU A 111 4.67 5.31 5.73
C LEU A 111 5.58 5.10 4.51
N GLN A 112 6.72 4.43 4.69
CA GLN A 112 7.64 4.12 3.60
C GLN A 112 6.98 3.22 2.55
N VAL A 113 6.30 2.15 2.97
CA VAL A 113 5.61 1.23 2.04
C VAL A 113 4.54 1.95 1.22
N VAL A 114 3.75 2.83 1.85
CA VAL A 114 2.72 3.60 1.13
C VAL A 114 3.34 4.62 0.18
N LYS A 115 4.46 5.25 0.55
CA LYS A 115 5.20 6.14 -0.35
C LYS A 115 5.69 5.40 -1.59
N ASP A 116 6.35 4.26 -1.41
CA ASP A 116 6.87 3.46 -2.53
C ASP A 116 5.75 2.96 -3.45
N LEU A 117 4.61 2.58 -2.87
CA LEU A 117 3.45 2.14 -3.61
C LEU A 117 2.79 3.30 -4.38
N LYS A 118 2.75 4.51 -3.80
CA LYS A 118 2.30 5.73 -4.48
C LYS A 118 3.15 6.03 -5.70
N GLU A 119 4.47 5.97 -5.55
CA GLU A 119 5.41 6.24 -6.64
C GLU A 119 5.23 5.24 -7.78
N GLN A 120 5.08 3.95 -7.47
CA GLN A 120 4.79 2.91 -8.46
C GLN A 120 3.44 3.12 -9.17
N PHE A 121 2.38 3.52 -8.45
CA PHE A 121 1.09 3.84 -9.05
C PHE A 121 1.19 5.04 -10.01
N LEU A 122 1.85 6.11 -9.58
CA LEU A 122 1.98 7.33 -10.38
C LEU A 122 2.82 7.13 -11.64
N ALA A 123 3.78 6.19 -11.63
CA ALA A 123 4.61 5.84 -12.77
C ALA A 123 3.86 5.10 -13.89
N LEU A 124 2.61 4.67 -13.66
CA LEU A 124 1.76 4.03 -14.68
C LEU A 124 1.04 5.03 -15.60
N TYR A 125 1.21 6.33 -15.34
CA TYR A 125 0.57 7.43 -16.07
C TYR A 125 1.60 8.35 -16.69
#